data_AF-A0A955QAC9-F1
#
_entry.id   AF-A0A955QAC9-F1
#
_cell.length_a   1.000
_cell.length_b   1.000
_cell.length_c   1.000
_cell.angle_alpha   90.00
_cell.angle_beta   90.00
_cell.angle_gamma   90.00
#
_symmetry.space_group_name_H-M   'P 1'
#
loop_
_entity.id
_entity.type
_entity.pdbx_description
1 polymer ?
#
loop_
_entity_poly.entity_id
_entity_poly.type
_entity_poly.pdbx_seq_one_letter_code
_entity_poly.pdbx_strand_id
1 'polypeptide(L)'
;MNPFYVLASISLLLVSSTPTFAQPYSPSCKTAIDKRNKARKDLIPYQRTMELARAREQGAYAELAVCTRGGIYSTNKAVACNEATWRAPERTKDVIEVEGQYHQELSAFEALFEQAQRICLIDL
;
A
#
# COMPACT_ATOMS: atom_id res chain seq x y z
N MET A 1 -24.63 14.47 -55.91
CA MET A 1 -23.94 13.25 -55.46
C MET A 1 -22.45 13.53 -55.56
N ASN A 2 -21.80 13.80 -54.42
CA ASN A 2 -20.39 14.26 -54.37
C ASN A 2 -19.45 13.06 -54.14
N PRO A 3 -18.38 12.90 -54.94
CA PRO A 3 -17.49 11.72 -54.90
C PRO A 3 -16.38 11.82 -53.83
N PHE A 4 -16.57 12.65 -52.79
CA PHE A 4 -15.55 12.92 -51.79
C PHE A 4 -15.58 12.00 -50.55
N TYR A 5 -16.58 11.13 -50.45
CA TYR A 5 -16.75 10.26 -49.27
C TYR A 5 -16.07 8.89 -49.38
N VAL A 6 -15.47 8.55 -50.52
CA VAL A 6 -14.87 7.20 -50.74
C VAL A 6 -13.38 7.15 -50.37
N LEU A 7 -12.71 8.29 -50.22
CA LEU A 7 -11.27 8.32 -49.90
C LEU A 7 -10.95 8.42 -48.40
N ALA A 8 -11.94 8.76 -47.56
CA ALA A 8 -11.72 8.88 -46.11
C ALA A 8 -11.78 7.54 -45.36
N SER A 9 -12.27 6.48 -45.99
CA SER A 9 -12.47 5.16 -45.37
C SER A 9 -11.31 4.19 -45.59
N ILE A 10 -10.33 4.50 -46.43
CA ILE A 10 -9.18 3.63 -46.72
C ILE A 10 -7.99 3.95 -45.79
N SER A 11 -7.92 5.16 -45.23
CA SER A 11 -6.82 5.57 -44.35
C SER A 11 -6.94 5.06 -42.89
N LEU A 12 -8.04 4.41 -42.52
CA LEU A 12 -8.28 3.94 -41.14
C LEU A 12 -7.80 2.49 -40.88
N LEU A 13 -7.27 1.79 -41.89
CA LEU A 13 -6.90 0.36 -41.81
C LEU A 13 -5.37 0.11 -41.75
N LEU A 14 -4.58 1.15 -41.48
CA LEU A 14 -3.12 1.05 -41.33
C LEU A 14 -2.62 1.56 -39.98
N VAL A 15 -3.46 1.50 -38.92
CA VAL A 15 -2.90 1.33 -37.58
C VAL A 15 -2.51 -0.13 -37.49
N SER A 16 -1.31 -0.43 -37.99
CA SER A 16 -0.60 -1.65 -37.71
C SER A 16 -0.58 -1.83 -36.21
N SER A 17 -1.50 -2.65 -35.70
CA SER A 17 -1.33 -3.35 -34.44
C SER A 17 -0.11 -4.22 -34.63
N THR A 18 1.08 -3.66 -34.47
CA THR A 18 2.24 -4.44 -34.08
C THR A 18 1.79 -5.10 -32.79
N PRO A 19 1.61 -6.44 -32.74
CA PRO A 19 1.66 -7.07 -31.44
C PRO A 19 3.08 -6.76 -30.98
N THR A 20 3.21 -5.78 -30.09
CA THR A 20 4.40 -5.68 -29.25
C THR A 20 4.35 -6.95 -28.43
N PHE A 21 4.77 -8.07 -29.02
CA PHE A 21 5.20 -9.24 -28.30
C PHE A 21 6.37 -8.71 -27.49
N ALA A 22 6.07 -8.21 -26.29
CA ALA A 22 7.05 -8.10 -25.24
C ALA A 22 7.68 -9.50 -25.21
N GLN A 23 8.93 -9.58 -25.68
CA GLN A 23 9.69 -10.82 -25.64
C GLN A 23 9.48 -11.41 -24.25
N PRO A 24 9.24 -12.73 -24.13
CA PRO A 24 9.19 -13.33 -22.81
C PRO A 24 10.49 -12.93 -22.13
N TYR A 25 10.37 -12.17 -21.03
CA TYR A 25 11.49 -11.73 -20.22
C TYR A 25 12.53 -12.83 -20.13
N SER A 26 13.82 -12.48 -20.16
CA SER A 26 14.90 -13.44 -19.90
C SER A 26 14.53 -14.29 -18.67
N PRO A 27 14.88 -15.59 -18.62
CA PRO A 27 14.53 -16.44 -17.47
C PRO A 27 14.95 -15.83 -16.12
N SER A 28 16.07 -15.09 -16.11
CA SER A 28 16.55 -14.24 -15.02
C SER A 28 15.59 -13.13 -14.66
N CYS A 29 15.13 -12.33 -15.64
CA CYS A 29 14.17 -11.26 -15.41
C CYS A 29 12.80 -11.79 -14.95
N LYS A 30 12.30 -12.89 -15.54
CA LYS A 30 11.06 -13.54 -15.08
C LYS A 30 11.15 -13.94 -13.60
N THR A 31 12.25 -14.57 -13.21
CA THR A 31 12.50 -14.98 -11.82
C THR A 31 12.57 -13.76 -10.88
N ALA A 32 13.20 -12.67 -11.30
CA ALA A 32 13.30 -11.45 -10.51
C ALA A 32 11.93 -10.78 -10.31
N ILE A 33 11.09 -10.73 -11.35
CA ILE A 33 9.71 -10.25 -11.27
C ILE A 33 8.88 -11.12 -10.33
N ASP A 34 9.01 -12.45 -10.40
CA ASP A 34 8.27 -13.36 -9.51
C ASP A 34 8.65 -13.16 -8.04
N LYS A 35 9.94 -12.99 -7.73
CA LYS A 35 10.42 -12.64 -6.38
C LYS A 35 9.86 -11.32 -5.88
N ARG A 36 9.88 -10.28 -6.73
CA ARG A 36 9.30 -8.96 -6.40
C ARG A 36 7.80 -9.05 -6.16
N ASN A 37 7.07 -9.79 -7.00
CA ASN A 37 5.62 -9.97 -6.86
C ASN A 37 5.27 -10.74 -5.58
N LYS A 38 6.08 -11.74 -5.21
CA LYS A 38 5.94 -12.44 -3.94
C LYS A 38 6.15 -11.48 -2.77
N ALA A 39 7.26 -10.74 -2.75
CA ALA A 39 7.54 -9.76 -1.69
C ALA A 39 6.43 -8.70 -1.55
N ARG A 40 5.85 -8.25 -2.67
CA ARG A 40 4.70 -7.35 -2.64
C ARG A 40 3.48 -7.97 -1.95
N LYS A 41 3.20 -9.26 -2.18
CA LYS A 41 2.10 -9.96 -1.51
C LYS A 41 2.40 -10.11 -0.02
N ASP A 42 3.64 -10.42 0.32
CA ASP A 42 4.09 -10.61 1.69
C ASP A 42 4.09 -9.29 2.50
N LEU A 43 4.15 -8.12 1.84
CA LEU A 43 4.02 -6.79 2.47
C LEU A 43 2.58 -6.44 2.90
N ILE A 44 1.56 -7.00 2.23
CA ILE A 44 0.14 -6.66 2.47
C ILE A 44 -0.29 -6.90 3.93
N PRO A 45 0.02 -8.04 4.57
CA PRO A 45 -0.27 -8.26 5.99
C PRO A 45 0.30 -7.18 6.92
N TYR A 46 1.53 -6.73 6.68
CA TYR A 46 2.17 -5.69 7.49
C TYR A 46 1.44 -4.35 7.32
N GLN A 47 1.12 -3.98 6.08
CA GLN A 47 0.34 -2.77 5.80
C GLN A 47 -1.02 -2.80 6.51
N ARG A 48 -1.74 -3.92 6.42
CA ARG A 48 -3.05 -4.08 7.09
C ARG A 48 -2.93 -4.01 8.61
N THR A 49 -1.87 -4.58 9.18
CA THR A 49 -1.63 -4.56 10.62
C THR A 49 -1.37 -3.13 11.09
N MET A 50 -0.58 -2.37 10.33
CA MET A 50 -0.31 -0.95 10.58
C MET A 50 -1.59 -0.12 10.52
N GLU A 51 -2.41 -0.30 9.47
CA GLU A 51 -3.69 0.41 9.34
C GLU A 51 -4.64 0.11 10.51
N LEU A 52 -4.70 -1.15 10.94
CA LEU A 52 -5.51 -1.57 12.09
C LEU A 52 -5.00 -0.98 13.40
N ALA A 53 -3.68 -0.96 13.62
CA ALA A 53 -3.08 -0.37 14.80
C ALA A 53 -3.41 1.14 14.90
N ARG A 54 -3.25 1.87 13.78
CA ARG A 54 -3.61 3.30 13.71
C ARG A 54 -5.09 3.55 13.99
N ALA A 55 -5.99 2.71 13.46
CA ALA A 55 -7.42 2.84 13.73
C ALA A 55 -7.74 2.64 15.23
N ARG A 56 -7.06 1.70 15.90
CA ARG A 56 -7.21 1.45 17.34
C ARG A 56 -6.66 2.60 18.19
N GLU A 57 -5.53 3.16 17.80
CA GLU A 57 -4.96 4.35 18.44
C GLU A 57 -5.93 5.55 18.34
N GLN A 58 -6.44 5.82 17.15
CA GLN A 58 -7.44 6.88 16.95
C GLN A 58 -8.67 6.67 17.82
N GLY A 59 -9.15 5.43 17.93
CA GLY A 59 -10.24 5.08 18.84
C GLY A 59 -9.92 5.37 20.31
N ALA A 60 -8.72 5.02 20.78
CA ALA A 60 -8.30 5.28 22.16
C ALA A 60 -8.17 6.79 22.46
N TYR A 61 -7.65 7.58 21.52
CA TYR A 61 -7.63 9.04 21.67
C TYR A 61 -9.01 9.68 21.60
N ALA A 62 -9.94 9.12 20.82
CA ALA A 62 -11.33 9.55 20.83
C ALA A 62 -12.01 9.30 22.18
N GLU A 63 -11.78 8.14 22.80
CA GLU A 63 -12.22 7.83 24.17
C GLU A 63 -11.65 8.84 25.18
N LEU A 64 -10.35 9.13 25.09
CA LEU A 64 -9.68 10.10 25.97
C LEU A 64 -10.19 11.54 25.78
N ALA A 65 -10.50 11.94 24.55
CA ALA A 65 -11.00 13.29 24.24
C ALA A 65 -12.36 13.59 24.91
N VAL A 66 -13.18 12.57 25.17
CA VAL A 66 -14.43 12.71 25.93
C VAL A 66 -14.14 13.08 27.39
N CYS A 67 -13.00 12.67 27.93
CA CYS A 67 -12.62 12.88 29.33
C CYS A 67 -12.01 14.25 29.61
N THR A 68 -11.31 14.85 28.64
CA THR A 68 -10.66 16.16 28.80
C THR A 68 -11.64 17.34 28.83
N ARG A 69 -12.85 17.19 28.29
CA ARG A 69 -13.93 18.20 28.40
C ARG A 69 -14.68 18.11 29.73
N GLY A 70 -14.01 18.43 30.84
CA GLY A 70 -14.64 18.72 32.15
C GLY A 70 -15.69 17.72 32.64
N GLY A 71 -15.61 16.46 32.18
CA GLY A 71 -16.73 15.55 32.00
C GLY A 71 -16.94 14.52 33.10
N ILE A 72 -16.23 14.65 34.22
CA ILE A 72 -16.17 13.62 35.26
C ILE A 72 -17.24 13.92 36.32
N TYR A 73 -18.49 13.64 35.97
CA TYR A 73 -19.65 13.88 36.84
C TYR A 73 -20.11 12.64 37.61
N SER A 74 -19.51 11.47 37.36
CA SER A 74 -19.83 10.21 38.03
C SER A 74 -18.60 9.31 38.21
N THR A 75 -18.65 8.42 39.21
CA THR A 75 -17.59 7.44 39.49
C THR A 75 -17.32 6.52 38.31
N ASN A 76 -18.37 6.04 37.63
CA ASN A 76 -18.23 5.20 36.43
C ASN A 76 -17.50 5.94 35.29
N LYS A 77 -17.78 7.23 35.11
CA LYS A 77 -17.04 8.06 34.13
C LYS A 77 -15.60 8.27 34.54
N ALA A 78 -15.33 8.48 35.84
CA ALA A 78 -13.97 8.63 36.35
C ALA A 78 -13.11 7.37 36.08
N VAL A 79 -13.67 6.18 36.30
CA VAL A 79 -13.01 4.90 36.00
C VAL A 79 -12.73 4.76 34.51
N ALA A 80 -13.74 4.97 33.66
CA ALA A 80 -13.56 4.89 32.20
C ALA A 80 -12.51 5.88 31.68
N CYS A 81 -12.47 7.09 32.24
CA CYS A 81 -11.49 8.10 31.87
C CYS A 81 -10.07 7.78 32.34
N ASN A 82 -9.94 7.20 33.53
CA ASN A 82 -8.66 6.69 33.99
C ASN A 82 -8.16 5.58 33.06
N GLU A 83 -9.01 4.61 32.71
CA GLU A 83 -8.67 3.54 31.75
C GLU A 83 -8.25 4.11 30.38
N ALA A 84 -9.00 5.06 29.82
CA ALA A 84 -8.69 5.69 28.54
C ALA A 84 -7.34 6.41 28.56
N THR A 85 -6.98 7.02 29.70
CA THR A 85 -5.71 7.75 29.88
C THR A 85 -4.50 6.81 29.77
N TRP A 86 -4.61 5.57 30.27
CA TRP A 86 -3.55 4.57 30.15
C TRP A 86 -3.55 3.87 28.79
N ARG A 87 -4.73 3.66 28.21
CA ARG A 87 -4.90 2.94 26.94
C ARG A 87 -4.34 3.72 25.74
N ALA A 88 -4.52 5.04 25.67
CA ALA A 88 -4.05 5.81 24.52
C ALA A 88 -2.52 5.73 24.31
N PRO A 89 -1.67 5.97 25.32
CA PRO A 89 -0.23 5.77 25.19
C PRO A 89 0.19 4.33 24.86
N GLU A 90 -0.51 3.32 25.36
CA GLU A 90 -0.26 1.92 24.97
C GLU A 90 -0.53 1.69 23.49
N ARG A 91 -1.65 2.21 22.96
CA ARG A 91 -1.95 2.09 21.53
C ARG A 91 -0.95 2.82 20.64
N THR A 92 -0.42 3.96 21.08
CA THR A 92 0.67 4.64 20.36
C THR A 92 1.94 3.78 20.30
N LYS A 93 2.28 3.07 21.38
CA LYS A 93 3.42 2.13 21.36
C LYS A 93 3.18 0.99 20.37
N ASP A 94 1.98 0.42 20.35
CA ASP A 94 1.59 -0.62 19.38
C ASP A 94 1.79 -0.11 17.94
N VAL A 95 1.36 1.12 17.65
CA VAL A 95 1.52 1.74 16.31
C VAL A 95 2.99 1.88 15.94
N ILE A 96 3.82 2.43 16.84
CA ILE A 96 5.26 2.63 16.59
C ILE A 96 5.95 1.30 16.27
N GLU A 97 5.65 0.24 17.02
CA GLU A 97 6.23 -1.08 16.79
C GLU A 97 5.84 -1.64 15.42
N VAL A 98 4.55 -1.61 15.09
CA VAL A 98 4.02 -2.14 13.82
C VAL A 98 4.48 -1.31 12.63
N GLU A 99 4.57 0.01 12.76
CA GLU A 99 5.15 0.89 11.73
C GLU A 99 6.61 0.55 11.47
N GLY A 100 7.40 0.28 12.53
CA GLY A 100 8.78 -0.18 12.40
C GLY A 100 8.89 -1.47 11.60
N GLN A 101 8.04 -2.46 11.89
CA GLN A 101 8.00 -3.72 11.15
C GLN A 101 7.60 -3.50 9.67
N TYR A 102 6.58 -2.68 9.41
CA TYR A 102 6.17 -2.35 8.05
C TYR A 102 7.29 -1.68 7.25
N HIS A 103 7.99 -0.71 7.84
CA HIS A 103 9.10 -0.03 7.19
C HIS A 103 10.27 -0.94 6.89
N GLN A 104 10.58 -1.88 7.78
CA GLN A 104 11.61 -2.89 7.54
C GLN A 104 11.28 -3.77 6.33
N GLU A 105 10.04 -4.26 6.23
CA GLU A 105 9.59 -5.09 5.12
C GLU A 105 9.44 -4.30 3.80
N LEU A 106 9.02 -3.05 3.89
CA LEU A 106 8.98 -2.14 2.75
C LEU A 106 10.39 -1.93 2.16
N SER A 107 11.38 -1.70 3.02
CA SER A 107 12.79 -1.57 2.59
C SER A 107 13.30 -2.84 1.90
N ALA A 108 12.96 -4.02 2.43
CA ALA A 108 13.30 -5.29 1.78
C ALA A 108 12.62 -5.46 0.41
N PHE A 109 11.35 -5.06 0.29
CA PHE A 109 10.63 -5.03 -0.98
C PHE A 109 11.27 -4.06 -1.99
N GLU A 110 11.64 -2.86 -1.56
CA GLU A 110 12.29 -1.85 -2.42
C GLU A 110 13.62 -2.35 -2.97
N ALA A 111 14.43 -3.03 -2.14
CA ALA A 111 15.66 -3.67 -2.59
C ALA A 111 15.42 -4.71 -3.69
N LEU A 112 14.38 -5.56 -3.54
CA LEU A 112 13.99 -6.53 -4.57
C LEU A 112 13.42 -5.86 -5.82
N PHE A 113 12.72 -4.74 -5.66
CA PHE A 113 12.21 -3.95 -6.77
C PHE A 113 13.34 -3.36 -7.60
N GLU A 114 14.33 -2.74 -6.96
CA GLU A 114 15.54 -2.24 -7.63
C GLU A 114 16.33 -3.36 -8.30
N GLN A 115 16.50 -4.49 -7.61
CA GLN A 115 17.20 -5.65 -8.18
C GLN A 115 16.49 -6.16 -9.44
N ALA A 116 15.16 -6.27 -9.40
CA ALA A 116 14.38 -6.69 -10.56
C ALA A 116 14.51 -5.69 -11.72
N GLN A 117 14.51 -4.38 -11.44
CA GLN A 117 14.77 -3.37 -12.46
C GLN A 117 16.15 -3.55 -13.10
N ARG A 118 17.21 -3.71 -12.29
CA ARG A 118 18.57 -3.90 -12.83
C ARG A 118 18.66 -5.16 -13.70
N ILE A 119 18.18 -6.30 -13.23
CA ILE A 119 18.23 -7.56 -13.99
C ILE A 119 17.46 -7.44 -15.31
N CYS A 120 16.25 -6.88 -15.26
CA CYS A 120 15.40 -6.78 -16.45
C CYS A 120 15.82 -5.69 -17.45
N LEU A 121 16.60 -4.70 -17.03
CA LEU A 121 17.11 -3.62 -17.90
C LEU A 121 18.52 -3.91 -18.45
N ILE A 122 19.30 -4.77 -17.78
CA ILE A 122 20.65 -5.18 -18.23
C ILE A 122 20.58 -6.35 -19.23
N ASP A 123 19.53 -7.18 -19.18
CA ASP A 123 19.29 -8.29 -20.11
C ASP A 123 18.59 -7.89 -21.44
N LEU A 124 18.57 -6.58 -21.77
CA LEU A 124 18.00 -6.03 -23.01
C LEU A 124 19.06 -5.78 -24.09
#